data_AF-A0A2S6TBX2-F1
#
_entry.id   AF-A0A2S6TBX2-F1
#
_cell.length_a   1.000
_cell.length_b   1.000
_cell.length_c   1.000
_cell.angle_alpha   90.00
_cell.angle_beta   90.00
_cell.angle_gamma   90.00
#
_symmetry.space_group_name_H-M   'P 1'
#
loop_
_entity.id
_entity.type
_entity.pdbx_description
1 polymer ?
#
loop_
_entity_poly.entity_id
_entity_poly.type
_entity_poly.pdbx_seq_one_letter_code
_entity_poly.pdbx_strand_id
1 'polypeptide(L)'
;MDNFWTNYSDQKAPEGESFRELVNRATTKIKCMTAENIGRDLIVVAHAGTIRAALTLALNLPLNSALYMSVSNLSLTKIEAFDENNPFPWRVEFANLPATLKNKKI
;
A
#
# COMPACT_ATOMS: atom_id res chain seq x y z
N MET A 1 28.71 -4.77 -0.07
CA MET A 1 27.35 -4.86 -0.65
C MET A 1 26.96 -3.47 -1.05
N ASP A 2 26.45 -3.28 -2.27
CA ASP A 2 26.01 -1.96 -2.74
C ASP A 2 24.92 -1.41 -1.83
N ASN A 3 24.94 -0.09 -1.56
CA ASN A 3 23.97 0.62 -0.71
C ASN A 3 22.51 0.39 -1.15
N PHE A 4 22.29 0.00 -2.40
CA PHE A 4 20.97 -0.36 -2.89
C PHE A 4 20.37 -1.53 -2.12
N TRP A 5 21.09 -2.63 -1.95
CA TRP A 5 20.53 -3.85 -1.36
C TRP A 5 20.31 -3.75 0.16
N THR A 6 20.92 -2.77 0.81
CA THR A 6 20.80 -2.54 2.26
C THR A 6 19.71 -1.53 2.60
N ASN A 7 19.45 -0.54 1.74
CA ASN A 7 18.43 0.48 1.95
C ASN A 7 17.69 0.88 0.65
N TYR A 8 17.12 -0.11 -0.04
CA TYR A 8 16.44 0.09 -1.32
C TYR A 8 15.15 0.92 -1.19
N SER A 9 14.52 1.02 -0.01
CA SER A 9 13.36 1.91 0.16
C SER A 9 13.70 3.39 0.00
N ASP A 10 14.95 3.77 0.29
CA ASP A 10 15.45 5.15 0.21
C ASP A 10 16.24 5.42 -1.07
N GLN A 11 16.53 4.38 -1.86
CA GLN A 11 17.19 4.56 -3.15
C GLN A 11 16.22 5.09 -4.19
N LYS A 12 16.76 5.87 -5.13
CA LYS A 12 16.04 6.38 -6.30
C LYS A 12 16.89 6.25 -7.56
N ALA A 13 16.23 6.05 -8.69
CA ALA A 13 16.85 6.23 -10.00
C ALA A 13 17.18 7.73 -10.22
N PRO A 14 18.08 8.08 -11.16
CA PRO A 14 18.27 9.47 -11.57
C PRO A 14 16.93 10.09 -11.98
N GLU A 15 16.62 11.28 -11.44
CA GLU A 15 15.32 11.97 -11.61
C GLU A 15 14.07 11.16 -11.21
N GLY A 16 14.26 10.07 -10.47
CA GLY A 16 13.19 9.18 -10.03
C GLY A 16 12.66 9.49 -8.63
N GLU A 17 11.65 8.72 -8.24
CA GLU A 17 11.04 8.71 -6.92
C GLU A 17 11.52 7.47 -6.15
N SER A 18 11.91 7.65 -4.88
CA SER A 18 12.16 6.55 -3.95
C SER A 18 10.84 5.95 -3.44
N PHE A 19 10.89 4.74 -2.89
CA PHE A 19 9.69 4.16 -2.29
C PHE A 19 9.19 4.97 -1.08
N ARG A 20 10.09 5.57 -0.30
CA ARG A 20 9.72 6.49 0.79
C ARG A 20 8.92 7.70 0.29
N GLU A 21 9.39 8.36 -0.76
CA GLU A 21 8.69 9.51 -1.34
C GLU A 21 7.30 9.10 -1.86
N LEU A 22 7.21 7.96 -2.53
CA LEU A 22 5.93 7.38 -2.96
C LEU A 22 4.99 7.11 -1.79
N VAL A 23 5.48 6.54 -0.68
CA VAL A 23 4.67 6.31 0.52
C VAL A 23 4.17 7.62 1.11
N ASN A 24 5.03 8.63 1.25
CA ASN A 24 4.63 9.93 1.78
C ASN A 24 3.54 10.60 0.93
N ARG A 25 3.69 10.57 -0.41
CA ARG A 25 2.71 11.13 -1.34
C ARG A 25 1.39 10.36 -1.34
N ALA A 26 1.46 9.04 -1.42
CA ALA A 26 0.28 8.18 -1.49
C ALA A 26 -0.54 8.22 -0.18
N THR A 27 0.12 8.13 0.98
CA THR A 27 -0.56 8.11 2.27
C THR A 27 -1.25 9.43 2.59
N THR A 28 -0.64 10.56 2.22
CA THR A 28 -1.29 11.87 2.29
C THR A 28 -2.60 11.87 1.50
N LYS A 29 -2.56 11.42 0.23
CA LYS A 29 -3.76 11.40 -0.61
C LYS A 29 -4.83 10.42 -0.11
N ILE A 30 -4.43 9.24 0.38
CA ILE A 30 -5.35 8.24 0.94
C ILE A 30 -6.09 8.82 2.16
N LYS A 31 -5.38 9.50 3.07
CA LYS A 31 -5.99 10.15 4.23
C LYS A 31 -7.00 11.22 3.83
N CYS A 32 -6.66 12.09 2.86
CA CYS A 32 -7.60 13.09 2.34
C CYS A 32 -8.85 12.44 1.73
N MET A 33 -8.68 11.46 0.85
CA MET A 33 -9.81 10.77 0.21
C MET A 33 -10.72 10.08 1.23
N THR A 34 -10.13 9.50 2.28
CA THR A 34 -10.89 8.82 3.35
C THR A 34 -11.71 9.81 4.15
N ALA A 35 -11.13 10.96 4.52
CA ALA A 35 -11.86 12.03 5.22
C ALA A 35 -12.99 12.63 4.35
N GLU A 36 -12.78 12.77 3.05
CA GLU A 36 -13.78 13.29 2.10
C GLU A 36 -14.95 12.33 1.84
N ASN A 37 -14.82 11.04 2.19
CA ASN A 37 -15.78 9.99 1.82
C ASN A 37 -16.19 9.11 3.01
N ILE A 38 -16.29 9.69 4.21
CA ILE A 38 -16.75 8.98 5.41
C ILE A 38 -18.11 8.30 5.17
N GLY A 39 -18.21 7.03 5.57
CA GLY A 39 -19.42 6.22 5.43
C GLY A 39 -19.72 5.73 4.01
N ARG A 40 -18.77 5.85 3.07
CA ARG A 40 -18.90 5.36 1.69
C ARG A 40 -17.77 4.40 1.35
N ASP A 41 -18.06 3.50 0.42
CA ASP A 41 -17.04 2.64 -0.18
C ASP A 41 -16.26 3.40 -1.26
N LEU A 42 -14.93 3.29 -1.23
CA LEU A 42 -14.02 3.86 -2.22
C LEU A 42 -13.36 2.76 -3.05
N ILE A 43 -13.49 2.84 -4.37
CA ILE A 43 -12.75 1.98 -5.31
C ILE A 43 -11.57 2.77 -5.87
N VAL A 44 -10.36 2.27 -5.65
CA VAL A 44 -9.13 2.88 -6.14
C VAL A 44 -8.42 1.92 -7.07
N VAL A 45 -8.15 2.36 -8.31
CA VAL A 45 -7.32 1.63 -9.28
C VAL A 45 -5.92 2.21 -9.25
N ALA A 46 -4.92 1.39 -8.91
CA ALA A 46 -3.56 1.86 -8.72
C ALA A 46 -2.52 0.78 -9.05
N HIS A 47 -1.26 1.20 -9.15
CA HIS A 47 -0.13 0.30 -9.37
C HIS A 47 0.37 -0.33 -8.06
N ALA A 48 1.17 -1.39 -8.19
CA ALA A 48 1.70 -2.17 -7.06
C ALA A 48 2.42 -1.30 -6.00
N GLY A 49 3.16 -0.27 -6.40
CA GLY A 49 3.83 0.65 -5.46
C GLY A 49 2.84 1.37 -4.55
N THR A 50 1.78 1.94 -5.12
CA THR A 50 0.73 2.64 -4.36
C THR A 50 -0.06 1.69 -3.47
N ILE A 51 -0.34 0.47 -3.95
CA ILE A 51 -1.02 -0.56 -3.13
C ILE A 51 -0.15 -0.94 -1.92
N ARG A 52 1.17 -1.13 -2.12
CA ARG A 52 2.10 -1.36 -1.01
C ARG A 52 2.12 -0.18 -0.04
N ALA A 53 2.11 1.05 -0.53
CA ALA A 53 2.05 2.24 0.33
C ALA A 53 0.76 2.31 1.17
N ALA A 54 -0.38 1.92 0.60
CA ALA A 54 -1.64 1.83 1.34
C ALA A 54 -1.56 0.77 2.46
N LEU A 55 -0.96 -0.39 2.18
CA LEU A 55 -0.71 -1.43 3.18
C LEU A 55 0.31 -0.98 4.24
N THR A 56 1.35 -0.25 3.85
CA THR A 56 2.32 0.37 4.78
C THR A 56 1.62 1.29 5.78
N LEU A 57 0.69 2.13 5.30
CA LEU A 57 -0.12 2.99 6.16
C LEU A 57 -1.00 2.18 7.11
N ALA A 58 -1.75 1.22 6.57
CA ALA A 58 -2.76 0.49 7.34
C ALA A 58 -2.15 -0.44 8.40
N LEU A 59 -1.00 -1.05 8.12
CA LEU A 59 -0.34 -2.04 8.99
C LEU A 59 0.89 -1.49 9.70
N ASN A 60 1.21 -0.20 9.54
CA ASN A 60 2.40 0.46 10.11
C ASN A 60 3.70 -0.32 9.80
N LEU A 61 3.88 -0.72 8.54
CA LEU A 61 5.01 -1.56 8.14
C LEU A 61 6.32 -0.77 8.03
N PRO A 62 7.47 -1.37 8.36
CA PRO A 62 8.76 -0.88 7.88
C PRO A 62 8.77 -0.84 6.34
N LEU A 63 9.34 0.22 5.76
CA LEU A 63 9.29 0.45 4.30
C LEU A 63 9.89 -0.70 3.48
N ASN A 64 11.06 -1.19 3.89
CA ASN A 64 11.71 -2.33 3.27
C ASN A 64 10.80 -3.56 3.28
N SER A 65 10.15 -3.84 4.42
CA SER A 65 9.22 -4.97 4.55
C SER A 65 8.03 -4.90 3.60
N ALA A 66 7.55 -3.70 3.27
CA ALA A 66 6.43 -3.54 2.34
C ALA A 66 6.80 -3.95 0.90
N LEU A 67 8.06 -3.83 0.52
CA LEU A 67 8.56 -4.21 -0.80
C LEU A 67 8.75 -5.72 -0.98
N TYR A 68 8.73 -6.50 0.11
CA TYR A 68 8.70 -7.97 0.04
C TYR A 68 7.37 -8.52 -0.46
N MET A 69 6.30 -7.73 -0.42
CA MET A 69 4.97 -8.18 -0.83
C MET A 69 4.82 -8.18 -2.35
N SER A 70 4.36 -9.30 -2.90
CA SER A 70 3.85 -9.35 -4.27
C SER A 70 2.48 -8.66 -4.34
N VAL A 71 2.21 -8.02 -5.47
CA VAL A 71 0.89 -7.49 -5.83
C VAL A 71 0.64 -7.93 -7.25
N SER A 72 -0.31 -8.85 -7.44
CA SER A 72 -0.59 -9.44 -8.74
C SER A 72 -1.46 -8.48 -9.56
N ASN A 73 -1.30 -8.51 -10.89
CA ASN A 73 -2.15 -7.72 -11.76
C ASN A 73 -3.63 -8.07 -11.55
N LEU A 74 -4.47 -7.03 -11.49
CA LEU A 74 -5.92 -7.14 -11.25
C LEU A 74 -6.30 -7.80 -9.91
N SER A 75 -5.35 -7.94 -8.98
CA SER A 75 -5.67 -8.40 -7.63
C SER A 75 -6.47 -7.35 -6.85
N LEU A 76 -7.27 -7.81 -5.89
CA LEU A 76 -8.04 -6.97 -5.00
C LEU A 76 -7.41 -6.93 -3.61
N THR A 77 -7.36 -5.73 -3.04
CA THR A 77 -6.96 -5.48 -1.65
C THR A 77 -8.06 -4.65 -1.02
N LYS A 78 -8.54 -5.05 0.16
CA LYS A 78 -9.57 -4.33 0.91
C LYS A 78 -9.01 -3.85 2.23
N ILE A 79 -9.06 -2.53 2.42
CA ILE A 79 -8.65 -1.83 3.63
C ILE A 79 -9.86 -1.04 4.11
N GLU A 80 -10.22 -1.24 5.36
CA GLU A 80 -11.26 -0.50 6.04
C GLU A 80 -10.63 0.62 6.87
N ALA A 81 -11.26 1.78 6.85
CA ALA A 81 -10.89 2.93 7.67
C ALA A 81 -11.94 3.13 8.74
N PHE A 82 -11.51 3.38 9.97
CA PHE A 82 -12.40 3.68 11.08
C PHE A 82 -12.41 5.18 11.37
N ASP A 83 -13.35 5.62 12.21
CA ASP A 83 -13.38 6.99 12.69
C ASP A 83 -12.10 7.35 13.48
N GLU A 84 -11.87 8.65 13.62
CA GLU A 84 -10.68 9.22 14.28
C GLU A 84 -10.59 8.91 15.79
N ASN A 85 -11.68 8.45 16.42
CA ASN A 85 -11.70 8.06 17.83
C ASN A 85 -11.26 6.61 18.03
N ASN A 86 -11.07 5.84 16.95
CA ASN A 86 -10.62 4.47 17.02
C ASN A 86 -9.09 4.39 17.17
N PRO A 87 -8.56 3.68 18.21
CA PRO A 87 -7.11 3.49 18.36
C PRO A 87 -6.48 2.68 17.22
N PHE A 88 -7.28 1.98 16.43
CA PHE A 88 -6.88 1.24 15.23
C PHE A 88 -7.55 1.87 14.00
N PRO A 89 -6.95 2.93 13.40
CA PRO A 89 -7.60 3.70 12.35
C PRO A 89 -7.81 2.93 11.05
N TRP A 90 -7.18 1.76 10.88
CA TRP A 90 -7.26 0.94 9.67
C TRP A 90 -7.28 -0.55 9.98
N ARG A 91 -7.97 -1.31 9.13
CA ARG A 91 -7.93 -2.79 9.11
C ARG A 91 -7.77 -3.28 7.69
N VAL A 92 -6.80 -4.16 7.47
CA VAL A 92 -6.66 -4.89 6.19
C VAL A 92 -7.49 -6.16 6.28
N GLU A 93 -8.57 -6.25 5.51
CA GLU A 93 -9.44 -7.43 5.49
C GLU A 93 -8.82 -8.56 4.65
N PHE A 94 -8.30 -8.19 3.48
CA PHE A 94 -7.48 -9.07 2.65
C PHE A 94 -6.59 -8.25 1.72
N ALA A 95 -5.49 -8.85 1.28
CA ALA A 95 -4.57 -8.26 0.32
C ALA A 95 -4.26 -9.23 -0.82
N ASN A 96 -4.05 -8.70 -2.03
CA ASN A 96 -3.59 -9.46 -3.20
C ASN A 96 -4.49 -10.68 -3.53
N LEU A 97 -5.81 -10.55 -3.36
CA LEU A 97 -6.77 -11.57 -3.76
C LEU A 97 -6.82 -11.63 -5.29
N PRO A 98 -6.46 -12.75 -5.94
CA PRO A 98 -6.33 -12.80 -7.39
C PRO A 98 -7.70 -12.70 -8.08
N ALA A 99 -7.74 -12.03 -9.25
CA ALA A 99 -8.95 -11.90 -10.07
C ALA A 99 -9.54 -13.26 -10.53
N THR A 100 -8.71 -14.31 -10.56
CA THR A 100 -9.17 -15.66 -10.89
C THR A 100 -8.61 -16.66 -9.89
N LEU A 101 -9.47 -17.58 -9.44
CA LEU A 101 -9.08 -18.67 -8.54
C LEU A 101 -8.30 -19.79 -9.23
N LYS A 102 -8.13 -19.74 -10.56
CA LYS A 102 -7.60 -20.85 -11.37
C LYS A 102 -6.10 -21.09 -11.26
N ASN A 103 -5.34 -20.16 -10.67
CA ASN A 103 -3.86 -20.20 -10.70
C ASN A 103 -3.20 -20.15 -9.30
N LYS A 104 -3.75 -20.84 -8.29
CA LYS A 104 -2.94 -21.17 -7.10
C LYS A 104 -2.04 -22.35 -7.42
N LYS A 105 -0.85 -22.09 -7.99
CA LYS A 105 0.28 -22.98 -7.77
C LYS A 105 0.86 -22.64 -6.40
N ILE A 106 0.76 -23.59 -5.48
CA ILE A 106 1.51 -23.58 -4.21
C ILE A 106 2.99 -23.69 -4.54
#